data_AF-A0A9X2GWH7-F1
#
_entry.id   AF-A0A9X2GWH7-F1
#
_cell.length_a   1.000
_cell.length_b   1.000
_cell.length_c   1.000
_cell.angle_alpha   90.00
_cell.angle_beta   90.00
_cell.angle_gamma   90.00
#
_symmetry.space_group_name_H-M   'P 1'
#
loop_
_entity.id
_entity.type
_entity.pdbx_description
1 polymer ?
#
loop_
_entity_poly.entity_id
_entity_poly.type
_entity_poly.pdbx_seq_one_letter_code
_entity_poly.pdbx_strand_id
1 'polypeptide(L)'
;MTMNDFDLNEFVSLEEQILRTREILWKMPSARRFIQELDAEAEQAGETYISMFDYLLEVVAEVFMPAVEDDDEDVINSFLGICEELLSMNSSLLRESVDDLVAKLLIRDYPHLIPQSGPQLRKLIVTH
;
A
#
# COMPACT_ATOMS: atom_id res chain seq x y z
N MET A 1 0.03 -11.13 -42.92
CA MET A 1 -0.77 -9.99 -42.44
C MET A 1 -1.04 -10.28 -40.98
N THR A 2 -0.28 -9.65 -40.09
CA THR A 2 -0.32 -9.87 -38.64
C THR A 2 -1.67 -9.39 -38.11
N MET A 3 -2.51 -10.32 -37.67
CA MET A 3 -3.59 -9.98 -36.74
C MET A 3 -2.92 -9.47 -35.47
N ASN A 4 -3.33 -8.29 -35.05
CA ASN A 4 -2.95 -7.69 -33.79
C ASN A 4 -3.32 -8.64 -32.64
N ASP A 5 -2.33 -9.36 -32.11
CA ASP A 5 -2.29 -9.71 -30.68
C ASP A 5 -1.94 -8.42 -29.93
N PHE A 6 -2.83 -7.44 -29.99
CA PHE A 6 -2.85 -6.37 -29.02
C PHE A 6 -3.49 -7.03 -27.81
N ASP A 7 -2.63 -7.52 -26.91
CA ASP A 7 -3.03 -7.91 -25.56
C ASP A 7 -3.86 -6.75 -25.01
N LEU A 8 -5.18 -6.93 -25.07
CA LEU A 8 -6.13 -6.11 -24.37
C LEU A 8 -5.84 -6.39 -22.90
N ASN A 9 -4.87 -5.64 -22.37
CA ASN A 9 -4.68 -5.44 -20.96
C ASN A 9 -6.06 -5.45 -20.32
N GLU A 10 -6.38 -6.51 -19.57
CA GLU A 10 -7.53 -6.52 -18.69
C GLU A 10 -7.38 -5.26 -17.83
N PHE A 11 -8.19 -4.25 -18.13
CA PHE A 11 -8.29 -3.05 -17.32
C PHE A 11 -8.95 -3.52 -16.03
N VAL A 12 -8.12 -3.90 -15.06
CA VAL A 12 -8.53 -4.32 -13.72
C VAL A 12 -9.45 -3.22 -13.17
N SER A 13 -10.68 -3.59 -12.81
CA SER A 13 -11.66 -2.63 -12.32
C SER A 13 -11.15 -1.95 -11.04
N LEU A 14 -11.64 -0.74 -10.75
CA LEU A 14 -11.27 -0.05 -9.50
C LEU A 14 -11.59 -0.91 -8.27
N GLU A 15 -12.72 -1.61 -8.30
CA GLU A 15 -13.12 -2.57 -7.26
C GLU A 15 -12.09 -3.69 -7.11
N GLU A 16 -11.63 -4.31 -8.20
CA GLU A 16 -10.63 -5.36 -8.12
C GLU A 16 -9.28 -4.83 -7.60
N GLN A 17 -8.92 -3.59 -7.93
CA GLN A 17 -7.73 -2.95 -7.35
C GLN A 17 -7.88 -2.72 -5.85
N ILE A 18 -9.05 -2.28 -5.39
CA ILE A 18 -9.36 -2.10 -3.95
C ILE A 18 -9.26 -3.45 -3.23
N LEU A 19 -9.91 -4.49 -3.76
CA LEU A 19 -9.89 -5.83 -3.16
C LEU A 19 -8.47 -6.39 -3.09
N ARG A 20 -7.69 -6.29 -4.17
CA ARG A 20 -6.29 -6.72 -4.17
C ARG A 20 -5.43 -5.93 -3.18
N THR A 21 -5.64 -4.62 -3.05
CA THR A 21 -4.94 -3.78 -2.06
C THR A 21 -5.22 -4.28 -0.66
N ARG A 22 -6.50 -4.50 -0.34
CA ARG A 22 -6.93 -5.07 0.94
C ARG A 22 -6.31 -6.45 1.18
N GLU A 23 -6.30 -7.34 0.19
CA GLU A 23 -5.71 -8.68 0.28
C GLU A 23 -4.21 -8.65 0.55
N ILE A 24 -3.47 -7.74 -0.10
CA ILE A 24 -2.04 -7.57 0.12
C ILE A 24 -1.78 -7.07 1.53
N LEU A 25 -2.47 -6.00 1.97
CA LEU A 25 -2.34 -5.48 3.34
C LEU A 25 -2.72 -6.53 4.39
N TRP A 26 -3.70 -7.39 4.12
CA TRP A 26 -4.12 -8.48 5.01
C TRP A 26 -3.04 -9.54 5.30
N LYS A 27 -1.99 -9.60 4.47
CA LYS A 27 -0.83 -10.46 4.72
C LYS A 27 -0.07 -10.05 5.98
N MET A 28 -0.19 -8.80 6.42
CA MET A 28 0.36 -8.32 7.69
C MET A 28 -0.60 -8.67 8.84
N PRO A 29 -0.23 -9.57 9.77
CA PRO A 29 -1.11 -9.93 10.88
C PRO A 29 -1.48 -8.73 11.76
N SER A 30 -0.53 -7.80 11.97
CA SER A 30 -0.73 -6.57 12.74
C SER A 30 -1.75 -5.61 12.12
N ALA A 31 -1.95 -5.66 10.79
CA ALA A 31 -2.89 -4.79 10.08
C ALA A 31 -4.34 -5.31 10.09
N ARG A 32 -4.57 -6.61 10.36
CA ARG A 32 -5.88 -7.25 10.14
C ARG A 32 -7.00 -6.64 10.97
N ARG A 33 -6.72 -6.28 12.23
CA ARG A 33 -7.73 -5.66 13.11
C ARG A 33 -8.24 -4.36 12.49
N PHE A 34 -7.33 -3.51 12.05
CA PHE A 34 -7.65 -2.20 11.48
C PHE A 34 -8.38 -2.31 10.14
N ILE A 35 -7.99 -3.26 9.30
CA ILE A 35 -8.72 -3.57 8.05
C ILE A 35 -10.16 -4.01 8.36
N GLN A 36 -10.36 -4.84 9.38
CA GLN A 36 -11.72 -5.26 9.79
C GLN A 36 -12.55 -4.12 10.36
N GLU A 37 -11.93 -3.23 11.13
CA GLU A 37 -12.59 -2.04 11.68
C GLU A 37 -13.05 -1.12 10.56
N LEU A 38 -12.18 -0.82 9.58
CA LEU A 38 -12.55 -0.08 8.36
C LEU A 38 -13.69 -0.76 7.60
N ASP A 39 -13.58 -2.07 7.32
CA ASP A 39 -14.63 -2.85 6.64
C ASP A 39 -15.99 -2.69 7.33
N ALA A 40 -16.00 -2.78 8.66
CA ALA A 40 -17.22 -2.66 9.46
C ALA A 40 -17.78 -1.23 9.48
N GLU A 41 -16.93 -0.20 9.47
CA GLU A 41 -17.34 1.19 9.39
C GLU A 41 -17.98 1.51 8.03
N ALA A 42 -17.38 1.04 6.93
CA ALA A 42 -17.93 1.20 5.60
C ALA A 42 -19.29 0.51 5.46
N GLU A 43 -19.43 -0.72 5.97
CA GLU A 43 -20.71 -1.43 5.97
C GLU A 43 -21.79 -0.65 6.77
N GLN A 44 -21.43 -0.09 7.93
CA GLN A 44 -22.34 0.73 8.73
C GLN A 44 -22.74 2.05 8.05
N ALA A 45 -21.84 2.64 7.26
CA ALA A 45 -22.09 3.83 6.47
C ALA A 45 -22.91 3.54 5.20
N GLY A 46 -23.16 2.27 4.87
CA GLY A 46 -23.81 1.86 3.62
C GLY A 46 -22.90 1.98 2.41
N GLU A 47 -21.58 2.06 2.62
CA GLU A 47 -20.59 2.08 1.58
C GLU A 47 -20.27 0.66 1.11
N THR A 48 -20.10 0.49 -0.20
CA THR A 48 -19.78 -0.81 -0.78
C THR A 48 -18.27 -1.07 -0.83
N TYR A 49 -17.45 -0.01 -0.78
CA TYR A 49 -16.00 -0.10 -0.87
C TYR A 49 -15.33 1.01 -0.07
N ILE A 50 -14.17 0.69 0.47
CA ILE A 50 -13.23 1.61 1.11
C ILE A 50 -12.16 1.99 0.09
N SER A 51 -11.69 3.24 0.12
CA SER A 51 -10.65 3.66 -0.83
C SER A 51 -9.32 2.96 -0.53
N MET A 52 -8.50 2.72 -1.55
CA MET A 52 -7.14 2.19 -1.37
C MET A 52 -6.29 3.07 -0.44
N PHE A 53 -6.54 4.39 -0.48
CA PHE A 53 -5.86 5.36 0.35
C PHE A 53 -6.21 5.16 1.83
N ASP A 54 -7.48 4.94 2.18
CA ASP A 54 -7.92 4.77 3.56
C ASP A 54 -7.32 3.51 4.19
N TYR A 55 -7.30 2.38 3.45
CA TYR A 55 -6.62 1.18 3.93
C TYR A 55 -5.14 1.43 4.20
N LEU A 56 -4.44 2.10 3.28
CA LEU A 56 -3.02 2.35 3.44
C LEU A 56 -2.75 3.35 4.56
N LEU A 57 -3.57 4.40 4.69
CA LEU A 57 -3.47 5.40 5.74
C LEU A 57 -3.61 4.76 7.11
N GLU A 58 -4.62 3.91 7.30
CA GLU A 58 -4.87 3.24 8.57
C GLU A 58 -3.70 2.33 8.95
N VAL A 59 -3.20 1.53 8.01
CA VAL A 59 -2.05 0.65 8.27
C VAL A 59 -0.77 1.46 8.53
N VAL A 60 -0.57 2.59 7.85
CA VAL A 60 0.55 3.49 8.16
C VAL A 60 0.44 4.03 9.58
N ALA A 61 -0.71 4.61 9.93
CA ALA A 61 -0.92 5.29 11.20
C ALA A 61 -0.88 4.32 12.39
N GLU A 62 -1.49 3.14 12.25
CA GLU A 62 -1.74 2.25 13.38
C GLU A 62 -0.78 1.04 13.45
N VAL A 63 -0.03 0.77 12.38
CA VAL A 63 0.93 -0.35 12.36
C VAL A 63 2.35 0.15 12.11
N PHE A 64 2.57 0.88 11.02
CA PHE A 64 3.93 1.29 10.66
C PHE A 64 4.50 2.32 11.63
N MET A 65 3.77 3.39 11.93
CA MET A 65 4.26 4.46 12.81
C MET A 65 4.57 3.94 14.22
N PRO A 66 3.70 3.15 14.89
CA PRO A 66 4.03 2.56 16.19
C PRO A 66 5.24 1.63 16.12
N ALA A 67 5.37 0.82 15.06
CA ALA A 67 6.53 -0.05 14.90
C ALA A 67 7.84 0.74 14.77
N VAL A 68 7.82 1.89 14.10
CA VAL A 68 8.98 2.79 14.01
C VAL A 68 9.31 3.43 15.36
N GLU A 69 8.30 3.79 16.15
CA GLU A 69 8.51 4.33 17.51
C GLU A 69 9.09 3.29 18.48
N ASP A 70 8.67 2.03 18.34
CA ASP A 70 9.09 0.90 19.18
C ASP A 70 10.35 0.18 18.67
N ASP A 71 10.92 0.60 17.53
CA ASP A 71 12.04 -0.04 16.84
C ASP A 71 11.79 -1.54 16.52
N ASP A 72 10.54 -1.87 16.18
CA ASP A 72 10.13 -3.21 15.75
C ASP A 72 10.55 -3.45 14.29
N GLU A 73 11.81 -3.83 14.11
CA GLU A 73 12.40 -4.08 12.79
C GLU A 73 11.61 -5.12 11.97
N ASP A 74 10.99 -6.12 12.61
CA ASP A 74 10.24 -7.16 11.89
C ASP A 74 8.98 -6.58 11.23
N VAL A 75 8.24 -5.74 11.97
CA VAL A 75 7.04 -5.07 11.43
C VAL A 75 7.42 -4.02 10.40
N ILE A 76 8.48 -3.23 10.65
CA ILE A 76 8.99 -2.23 9.69
C ILE A 76 9.35 -2.90 8.37
N ASN A 77 10.18 -3.95 8.40
CA ASN A 77 10.60 -4.67 7.20
C ASN A 77 9.41 -5.33 6.49
N SER A 78 8.46 -5.87 7.25
CA SER A 78 7.23 -6.44 6.70
C SER A 78 6.40 -5.38 5.96
N PHE A 79 6.21 -4.19 6.57
CA PHE A 79 5.47 -3.09 5.97
C PHE A 79 6.12 -2.58 4.68
N LEU A 80 7.44 -2.37 4.69
CA LEU A 80 8.19 -1.93 3.51
C LEU A 80 8.13 -2.97 2.38
N GLY A 81 8.14 -4.26 2.72
CA GLY A 81 7.91 -5.35 1.76
C GLY A 81 6.51 -5.33 1.15
N ILE A 82 5.50 -4.98 1.95
CA ILE A 82 4.12 -4.84 1.49
C ILE A 82 3.95 -3.65 0.56
N CYS A 83 4.60 -2.51 0.85
CA CYS A 83 4.65 -1.37 -0.06
C CYS A 83 5.27 -1.74 -1.41
N GLU A 84 6.31 -2.59 -1.42
CA GLU A 84 6.94 -3.08 -2.65
C GLU A 84 5.98 -3.97 -3.47
N GLU A 85 5.21 -4.83 -2.80
CA GLU A 85 4.18 -5.64 -3.45
C GLU A 85 3.05 -4.78 -4.01
N LEU A 86 2.57 -3.81 -3.25
CA LEU A 86 1.56 -2.85 -3.67
C LEU A 86 1.98 -2.06 -4.91
N LEU A 87 3.22 -1.58 -4.96
CA LEU A 87 3.77 -0.87 -6.13
C LEU A 87 3.85 -1.75 -7.39
N SER A 88 3.93 -3.08 -7.23
CA SER A 88 3.97 -4.03 -8.34
C SER A 88 2.63 -4.20 -9.08
N MET A 89 1.52 -3.75 -8.47
CA MET A 89 0.18 -3.84 -9.05
C MET A 89 -0.03 -2.92 -10.28
N ASN A 90 0.95 -2.09 -10.63
CA ASN A 90 0.91 -1.17 -11.77
C ASN A 90 -0.32 -0.24 -11.79
N SER A 91 -0.80 0.17 -10.61
CA SER A 91 -1.88 1.15 -10.44
C SER A 91 -1.31 2.54 -10.15
N SER A 92 -1.73 3.54 -10.92
CA SER A 92 -1.29 4.94 -10.71
C SER A 92 -1.78 5.50 -9.38
N LEU A 93 -3.04 5.22 -9.03
CA LEU A 93 -3.64 5.65 -7.76
C LEU A 93 -2.90 5.06 -6.55
N LEU A 94 -2.50 3.80 -6.66
CA LEU A 94 -1.78 3.11 -5.60
C LEU A 94 -0.35 3.63 -5.48
N ARG A 95 0.31 3.90 -6.62
CA ARG A 95 1.61 4.58 -6.64
C ARG A 95 1.53 5.97 -5.99
N GLU A 96 0.52 6.76 -6.31
CA GLU A 96 0.29 8.09 -5.70
C GLU A 96 0.04 7.97 -4.19
N SER A 97 -0.78 7.01 -3.76
CA SER A 97 -1.07 6.79 -2.33
C SER A 97 0.20 6.38 -1.56
N VAL A 98 1.02 5.48 -2.10
CA VAL A 98 2.31 5.09 -1.49
C VAL A 98 3.30 6.25 -1.51
N ASP A 99 3.29 7.08 -2.54
CA ASP A 99 4.14 8.27 -2.61
C ASP A 99 3.82 9.26 -1.49
N ASP A 100 2.53 9.59 -1.35
CA ASP A 100 2.02 10.57 -0.41
C ASP A 100 2.17 10.12 1.05
N LEU A 101 1.88 8.85 1.33
CA LEU A 101 1.85 8.33 2.70
C LEU A 101 3.18 7.74 3.16
N VAL A 102 3.97 7.16 2.26
CA VAL A 102 5.17 6.39 2.64
C VAL A 102 6.44 7.03 2.11
N ALA A 103 6.57 7.30 0.81
CA ALA A 103 7.83 7.79 0.25
C ALA A 103 8.22 9.15 0.85
N LYS A 104 7.29 10.10 0.88
CA LYS A 104 7.52 11.43 1.48
C LYS A 104 7.80 11.35 2.97
N LEU A 105 7.14 10.44 3.68
CA LEU A 105 7.36 10.18 5.10
C LEU A 105 8.79 9.67 5.35
N LEU A 106 9.24 8.68 4.58
CA LEU A 106 10.60 8.14 4.68
C LEU A 106 11.66 9.20 4.35
N ILE A 107 11.43 10.04 3.34
CA ILE A 107 12.37 11.12 2.99
C ILE A 107 12.50 12.13 4.11
N ARG A 108 11.37 12.57 4.67
CA ARG A 108 11.31 13.69 5.61
C ARG A 108 11.69 13.27 7.03
N ASP A 109 11.09 12.18 7.51
CA ASP A 109 11.07 11.84 8.93
C ASP A 109 11.94 10.60 9.24
N TYR A 110 12.04 9.64 8.31
CA TYR A 110 12.74 8.38 8.54
C TYR A 110 13.75 7.99 7.45
N PRO A 111 14.73 8.86 7.11
CA PRO A 111 15.64 8.63 5.99
C PRO A 111 16.57 7.42 6.22
N HIS A 112 16.76 7.02 7.47
CA HIS A 112 17.56 5.85 7.84
C HIS A 112 16.92 4.51 7.44
N LEU A 113 15.60 4.48 7.17
CA LEU A 113 14.88 3.28 6.72
C LEU A 113 14.90 3.09 5.19
N ILE A 114 15.29 4.12 4.42
CA ILE A 114 15.37 4.06 2.96
C ILE A 114 16.22 2.88 2.44
N PRO A 115 17.38 2.53 3.03
CA PRO A 115 18.15 1.37 2.61
C PRO A 115 17.39 0.04 2.68
N GLN A 116 16.44 -0.09 3.62
CA GLN A 116 15.62 -1.30 3.82
C GLN A 116 14.49 -1.42 2.78
N SER A 117 14.10 -0.31 2.15
CA SER A 117 13.03 -0.28 1.15
C SER A 117 13.36 -1.11 -0.09
N GLY A 118 12.35 -1.71 -0.73
CA GLY A 118 12.51 -2.44 -1.99
C GLY A 118 12.89 -1.56 -3.19
N PRO A 119 13.22 -2.15 -4.36
CA PRO A 119 13.68 -1.40 -5.52
C PRO A 119 12.62 -0.44 -6.09
N GLN A 120 11.33 -0.78 -6.10
CA GLN A 120 10.30 0.12 -6.60
C GLN A 120 10.07 1.30 -5.65
N LEU A 121 10.03 1.05 -4.35
CA LEU A 121 9.88 2.12 -3.36
C LEU A 121 11.10 3.05 -3.37
N ARG A 122 12.33 2.52 -3.47
CA ARG A 122 13.53 3.35 -3.66
C ARG A 122 13.49 4.16 -4.94
N LYS A 123 12.99 3.59 -6.04
CA LYS A 123 12.84 4.32 -7.30
C LYS A 123 11.86 5.49 -7.16
N LEU A 124 10.76 5.28 -6.45
CA LEU A 124 9.78 6.32 -6.14
C LEU A 124 10.38 7.43 -5.27
N ILE A 125 11.19 7.06 -4.27
CA ILE A 125 11.91 8.02 -3.43
C ILE A 125 12.88 8.88 -4.24
N VAL A 126 13.64 8.29 -5.18
CA VAL A 126 14.63 9.01 -6.01
C VAL A 126 14.00 9.97 -7.03
N THR A 127 12.70 9.85 -7.30
CA THR A 127 11.99 10.78 -8.20
C THR A 127 11.65 12.13 -7.56
N HIS A 128 11.93 12.31 -6.26
CA HIS A 128 11.84 13.59 -5.52
C HIS A 128 13.21 14.27 -5.43
#